data_AF-A0A2V9NKX9-F1
#
_entry.id   AF-A0A2V9NKX9-F1
#
_cell.length_a   1.000
_cell.length_b   1.000
_cell.length_c   1.000
_cell.angle_alpha   90.00
_cell.angle_beta   90.00
_cell.angle_gamma   90.00
#
_symmetry.space_group_name_H-M   'P 1'
#
loop_
_entity.id
_entity.type
_entity.pdbx_description
1 polymer ?
#
loop_
_entity_poly.entity_id
_entity_poly.type
_entity_poly.pdbx_seq_one_letter_code
_entity_poly.pdbx_strand_id
1 'polypeptide(L)'
;MGNSLVPLTSSARKFSARAALVDLQESSRNLLSECFRQFGIDSVSMTSDKAQRLATEKFEACVIRVGNQAGPVLESARKSRSNSRMVIYGLGGSVKEAMRLSQYGINAVFNEPLERPSALKLVRATQMLVLHEFRRYVRIPVVTQVAVVVGQNRHFDATSHEVSSGGMSLKSGEEVAAGLPVEVSFALLTLPRIWVRGTVSWTKPASKTLGVRFDPRDERRLRIKEWVDAYLET
;
A
#
# COMPACT_ATOMS: atom_id res chain seq x y z
N MET A 1 -9.41 22.37 -39.18
CA MET A 1 -9.65 22.92 -37.82
C MET A 1 -8.86 22.06 -36.85
N GLY A 2 -7.94 22.67 -36.11
CA GLY A 2 -6.87 21.99 -35.39
C GLY A 2 -7.36 21.22 -34.16
N ASN A 3 -6.95 19.96 -34.05
CA ASN A 3 -6.99 19.23 -32.79
C ASN A 3 -5.80 19.70 -31.95
N SER A 4 -6.07 20.64 -31.04
CA SER A 4 -5.10 21.03 -30.01
C SER A 4 -4.89 19.86 -29.05
N LEU A 5 -3.75 19.19 -29.17
CA LEU A 5 -3.21 18.31 -28.15
C LEU A 5 -2.87 19.19 -26.94
N VAL A 6 -3.68 19.09 -25.89
CA VAL A 6 -3.34 19.67 -24.59
C VAL A 6 -2.10 18.92 -24.09
N PRO A 7 -1.00 19.61 -23.73
CA PRO A 7 0.17 18.94 -23.18
C PRO A 7 -0.23 18.19 -21.91
N LEU A 8 0.17 16.92 -21.80
CA LEU A 8 0.13 16.18 -20.55
C LEU A 8 1.01 16.94 -19.54
N THR A 9 0.39 17.82 -18.76
CA THR A 9 1.03 18.44 -17.60
C THR A 9 1.49 17.29 -16.70
N SER A 10 2.76 17.35 -16.28
CA SER A 10 3.43 16.31 -15.50
C SER A 10 2.52 15.81 -14.38
N SER A 11 1.95 14.61 -14.57
CA SER A 11 1.06 14.03 -13.57
C SER A 11 1.89 13.82 -12.32
N ALA A 12 1.61 14.58 -11.26
CA ALA A 12 2.01 14.18 -9.92
C ALA A 12 1.62 12.71 -9.76
N ARG A 13 2.54 11.85 -9.30
CA ARG A 13 2.24 10.44 -9.06
C ARG A 13 0.99 10.36 -8.19
N LYS A 14 -0.13 9.87 -8.74
CA LYS A 14 -1.40 9.79 -8.01
C LYS A 14 -1.32 8.82 -6.83
N PHE A 15 -0.37 7.89 -6.87
CA PHE A 15 -0.11 6.93 -5.81
C PHE A 15 1.40 6.83 -5.56
N SER A 16 1.80 6.99 -4.31
CA SER A 16 3.19 6.82 -3.87
C SER A 16 3.21 6.12 -2.51
N ALA A 17 4.27 5.36 -2.27
CA ALA A 17 4.54 4.82 -0.94
C ALA A 17 4.91 5.97 0.00
N ARG A 18 4.47 5.92 1.26
CA ARG A 18 4.72 6.96 2.26
C ARG A 18 5.61 6.45 3.39
N ALA A 19 6.66 7.21 3.70
CA ALA A 19 7.53 7.02 4.85
C ALA A 19 7.25 8.09 5.91
N ALA A 20 6.79 7.70 7.09
CA ALA A 20 6.69 8.58 8.25
C ALA A 20 8.09 8.87 8.82
N LEU A 21 8.45 10.14 8.99
CA LEU A 21 9.69 10.59 9.65
C LEU A 21 9.33 11.18 11.01
N VAL A 22 9.51 10.38 12.07
CA VAL A 22 8.99 10.65 13.41
C VAL A 22 10.05 11.32 14.27
N ASP A 23 9.80 12.56 14.70
CA ASP A 23 10.69 13.34 15.58
C ASP A 23 12.15 13.44 15.13
N LEU A 24 12.36 13.47 13.82
CA LEU A 24 13.70 13.64 13.28
C LEU A 24 14.09 15.11 13.27
N GLN A 25 15.35 15.37 13.63
CA GLN A 25 15.98 16.67 13.41
C GLN A 25 15.94 17.03 11.92
N GLU A 26 15.92 18.32 11.62
CA GLU A 26 15.73 18.83 10.27
C GLU A 26 16.76 18.30 9.27
N SER A 27 18.04 18.26 9.65
CA SER A 27 19.12 17.72 8.82
C SER A 27 18.89 16.25 8.43
N SER A 28 18.57 15.41 9.42
CA SER A 28 18.27 13.98 9.20
C SER A 28 17.01 13.79 8.36
N ARG A 29 15.97 14.60 8.62
CA ARG A 29 14.71 14.57 7.87
C ARG A 29 14.93 14.90 6.40
N ASN A 30 15.67 15.96 6.11
CA ASN A 30 15.95 16.40 4.74
C ASN A 30 16.75 15.33 3.99
N LEU A 31 17.83 14.82 4.60
CA LEU A 31 18.65 13.77 3.99
C LEU A 31 17.85 12.52 3.67
N LEU A 32 17.08 12.01 4.64
CA LEU A 32 16.28 10.80 4.45
C LEU A 32 15.16 11.01 3.45
N SER A 33 14.52 12.18 3.45
CA SER A 33 13.50 12.53 2.45
C SER A 33 14.07 12.48 1.03
N GLU A 34 15.29 13.00 0.82
CA GLU A 34 15.97 12.88 -0.47
C GLU A 34 16.29 11.44 -0.85
N CYS A 35 16.74 10.63 0.11
CA CYS A 35 17.08 9.23 -0.14
C CYS A 35 15.83 8.41 -0.51
N PHE A 36 14.72 8.57 0.23
CA PHE A 36 13.45 7.89 -0.08
C PHE A 36 12.87 8.34 -1.42
N ARG A 37 12.94 9.64 -1.73
CA ARG A 37 12.43 10.19 -2.99
C ARG A 37 13.11 9.60 -4.22
N GLN A 38 14.40 9.25 -4.15
CA GLN A 38 15.11 8.56 -5.24
C GLN A 38 14.50 7.20 -5.61
N PHE A 39 13.72 6.60 -4.71
CA PHE A 39 13.05 5.31 -4.91
C PHE A 39 11.53 5.45 -4.95
N GLY A 40 11.01 6.66 -5.17
CA GLY A 40 9.57 6.89 -5.31
C GLY A 40 8.77 6.79 -4.01
N ILE A 41 9.43 6.98 -2.87
CA ILE A 41 8.80 6.96 -1.55
C ILE A 41 8.74 8.40 -1.05
N ASP A 42 7.52 8.88 -0.82
CA ASP A 42 7.27 10.21 -0.27
C ASP A 42 7.47 10.21 1.23
N SER A 43 8.10 11.26 1.76
CA SER A 43 8.36 11.38 3.19
C SER A 43 7.39 12.35 3.85
N VAL A 44 6.88 11.97 5.02
CA VAL A 44 5.93 12.76 5.80
C VAL A 44 6.53 13.02 7.18
N SER A 45 6.82 14.28 7.48
CA SER A 45 7.30 14.68 8.80
C SER A 45 6.19 14.58 9.84
N MET A 46 6.50 14.04 11.02
CA MET A 46 5.56 13.89 12.12
C MET A 46 6.21 14.35 13.43
N THR A 47 5.83 15.53 13.88
CA THR A 47 6.31 16.14 15.13
C THR A 47 5.25 16.12 16.23
N SER A 48 3.95 16.11 15.90
CA SER A 48 2.83 15.96 16.83
C SER A 48 1.98 14.73 16.49
N ASP A 49 1.15 14.28 17.44
CA ASP A 49 0.08 13.29 17.24
C ASP A 49 0.53 11.97 16.61
N LYS A 50 1.79 11.61 16.83
CA LYS A 50 2.52 10.54 16.13
C LYS A 50 1.79 9.20 16.22
N ALA A 51 1.39 8.81 17.43
CA ALA A 51 0.62 7.59 17.66
C ALA A 51 -0.75 7.64 16.97
N GLN A 52 -1.52 8.72 17.16
CA GLN A 52 -2.85 8.85 16.54
C GLN A 52 -2.78 8.76 15.02
N ARG A 53 -1.86 9.47 14.38
CA ARG A 53 -1.68 9.44 12.93
C ARG A 53 -1.22 8.07 12.43
N LEU A 54 -0.33 7.37 13.14
CA LEU A 54 0.02 5.98 12.82
C LEU A 54 -1.13 4.99 13.11
N ALA A 55 -2.13 5.38 13.91
CA ALA A 55 -3.33 4.58 14.08
C ALA A 55 -4.31 4.74 12.91
N THR A 56 -4.42 5.95 12.33
CA THR A 56 -5.49 6.31 11.38
C THR A 56 -5.06 6.47 9.92
N GLU A 57 -3.87 7.00 9.64
CA GLU A 57 -3.33 7.17 8.29
C GLU A 57 -2.55 5.93 7.83
N LYS A 58 -2.45 5.69 6.53
CA LYS A 58 -1.61 4.62 5.97
C LYS A 58 -0.18 5.10 5.68
N PHE A 59 0.81 4.33 6.12
CA PHE A 59 2.23 4.47 5.81
C PHE A 59 2.85 3.10 5.50
N GLU A 60 3.79 3.06 4.57
CA GLU A 60 4.52 1.86 4.16
C GLU A 60 5.85 1.72 4.89
N ALA A 61 6.40 2.85 5.35
CA ALA A 61 7.59 2.91 6.17
C ALA A 61 7.47 3.91 7.31
N CYS A 62 8.27 3.73 8.35
CA CYS A 62 8.48 4.70 9.41
C CYS A 62 9.96 4.73 9.79
N VAL A 63 10.52 5.93 9.96
CA VAL A 63 11.82 6.15 10.58
C VAL A 63 11.61 6.80 11.94
N ILE A 64 12.18 6.19 12.98
CA ILE A 64 12.05 6.66 14.35
C ILE A 64 13.40 6.62 15.06
N ARG A 65 13.69 7.63 15.89
CA ARG A 65 14.88 7.61 16.74
C ARG A 65 14.80 6.45 17.74
N VAL A 66 15.84 5.64 17.80
CA VAL A 66 15.93 4.55 18.79
C VAL A 66 16.12 5.18 20.18
N GLY A 67 15.23 4.84 21.11
CA GLY A 67 15.24 5.37 22.47
C GLY A 67 13.91 5.15 23.18
N ASN A 68 13.78 5.69 24.40
CA ASN A 68 12.63 5.42 25.27
C ASN A 68 11.28 5.91 24.71
N GLN A 69 11.28 6.94 23.85
CA GLN A 69 10.05 7.50 23.27
C GLN A 69 9.53 6.70 22.06
N ALA A 70 10.30 5.73 21.55
CA ALA A 70 9.90 4.96 20.38
C ALA A 70 8.79 3.94 20.68
N GLY A 71 8.81 3.34 21.88
CA GLY A 71 7.91 2.24 22.26
C GLY A 71 6.43 2.53 22.00
N PRO A 72 5.85 3.59 22.61
CA PRO A 72 4.43 3.91 22.43
C PRO A 72 4.02 4.18 20.96
N VAL A 73 4.92 4.80 20.19
CA VAL A 73 4.68 5.09 18.77
C VAL A 73 4.66 3.81 17.95
N LEU A 74 5.62 2.92 18.17
CA LEU A 74 5.70 1.63 17.49
C LEU A 74 4.57 0.68 17.89
N GLU A 75 4.15 0.71 19.15
CA GLU A 75 2.99 -0.04 19.62
C GLU A 75 1.71 0.38 18.90
N SER A 76 1.49 1.69 18.76
CA SER A 76 0.35 2.22 18.01
C SER A 76 0.37 1.79 16.54
N ALA A 77 1.53 1.85 15.89
CA ALA A 77 1.70 1.36 14.52
C ALA A 77 1.39 -0.14 14.38
N ARG A 78 1.85 -0.97 15.33
CA ARG A 78 1.62 -2.43 15.30
C ARG A 78 0.18 -2.82 15.62
N LYS A 79 -0.53 -2.06 16.45
CA LYS A 79 -1.96 -2.23 16.72
C LYS A 79 -2.86 -1.70 15.59
N SER A 80 -2.35 -0.84 14.71
CA SER A 80 -3.10 -0.32 13.57
C SER A 80 -3.36 -1.38 12.49
N ARG A 81 -4.62 -1.50 12.06
CA ARG A 81 -4.99 -2.34 10.91
C ARG A 81 -4.23 -1.95 9.64
N SER A 82 -3.95 -0.66 9.46
CA SER A 82 -3.30 -0.12 8.26
C SER A 82 -1.78 -0.25 8.31
N ASN A 83 -1.16 -0.20 9.49
CA ASN A 83 0.31 -0.11 9.63
C ASN A 83 0.96 -1.28 10.36
N SER A 84 0.20 -2.30 10.75
CA SER A 84 0.73 -3.49 11.46
C SER A 84 1.90 -4.18 10.76
N ARG A 85 2.03 -4.03 9.44
CA ARG A 85 3.08 -4.62 8.60
C ARG A 85 4.02 -3.61 7.95
N MET A 86 3.94 -2.34 8.35
CA MET A 86 4.82 -1.27 7.91
C MET A 86 6.30 -1.58 8.19
N VAL A 87 7.19 -1.17 7.29
CA VAL A 87 8.65 -1.27 7.46
C VAL A 87 9.13 -0.25 8.49
N ILE A 88 9.85 -0.68 9.52
CA ILE A 88 10.36 0.21 10.57
C ILE A 88 11.88 0.35 10.43
N TYR A 89 12.34 1.58 10.34
CA TYR A 89 13.74 1.97 10.42
C TYR A 89 14.02 2.63 11.78
N GLY A 90 15.06 2.17 12.47
CA GLY A 90 15.66 2.91 13.57
C GLY A 90 16.60 4.00 13.06
N LEU A 91 16.73 5.11 13.79
CA LEU A 91 17.80 6.08 13.64
C LEU A 91 18.62 6.18 14.92
N GLY A 92 19.93 5.95 14.81
CA GLY A 92 20.88 6.01 15.90
C GLY A 92 20.60 5.02 17.02
N GLY A 93 20.95 5.43 18.24
CA GLY A 93 20.80 4.66 19.47
C GLY A 93 21.83 3.55 19.62
N SER A 94 21.93 3.03 20.83
CA SER A 94 22.79 1.89 21.15
C SER A 94 22.14 0.57 20.73
N VAL A 95 22.95 -0.47 20.52
CA VAL A 95 22.48 -1.85 20.30
C VAL A 95 21.52 -2.29 21.41
N LYS A 96 21.79 -1.91 22.66
CA LYS A 96 20.95 -2.23 23.81
C LYS A 96 19.55 -1.60 23.72
N GLU A 97 19.46 -0.36 23.26
CA GLU A 97 18.17 0.32 23.06
C GLU A 97 17.40 -0.28 21.89
N ALA A 98 18.08 -0.60 20.79
CA ALA A 98 17.45 -1.29 19.66
C ALA A 98 16.90 -2.66 20.07
N MET A 99 17.63 -3.42 20.89
CA MET A 99 17.18 -4.72 21.41
C MET A 99 15.91 -4.62 22.27
N ARG A 100 15.71 -3.54 23.03
CA ARG A 100 14.47 -3.30 23.79
C ARG A 100 13.24 -3.10 22.89
N LEU A 101 13.47 -2.68 21.65
CA LEU A 101 12.43 -2.45 20.65
C LEU A 101 12.26 -3.64 19.69
N SER A 102 13.01 -4.73 19.89
CA SER A 102 13.00 -5.92 19.02
C SER A 102 11.61 -6.52 18.81
N GLN A 103 10.74 -6.47 19.82
CA GLN A 103 9.34 -6.93 19.75
C GLN A 103 8.52 -6.24 18.65
N TYR A 104 8.90 -5.03 18.24
CA TYR A 104 8.22 -4.29 17.17
C TYR A 104 8.74 -4.64 15.77
N GLY A 105 9.83 -5.40 15.67
CA GLY A 105 10.43 -5.81 14.41
C GLY A 105 11.01 -4.62 13.64
N ILE A 106 12.09 -4.02 14.16
CA ILE A 106 12.89 -3.03 13.42
C ILE A 106 13.58 -3.75 12.26
N ASN A 107 13.32 -3.30 11.03
CA ASN A 107 13.84 -3.93 9.80
C ASN A 107 15.29 -3.53 9.52
N ALA A 108 15.66 -2.30 9.86
CA ALA A 108 16.97 -1.74 9.59
C ALA A 108 17.26 -0.55 10.52
N VAL A 109 18.53 -0.21 10.72
CA VAL A 109 18.94 0.95 11.54
C VAL A 109 19.89 1.83 10.75
N PHE A 110 19.58 3.13 10.67
CA PHE A 110 20.51 4.16 10.22
C PHE A 110 21.45 4.53 11.36
N ASN A 111 22.75 4.47 11.14
CA ASN A 111 23.72 4.90 12.14
C ASN A 111 23.88 6.42 12.12
N GLU A 112 24.14 7.00 13.29
CA GLU A 112 24.57 8.39 13.42
C GLU A 112 26.10 8.45 13.58
N PRO A 113 26.79 9.46 12.99
CA PRO A 113 26.24 10.54 12.17
C PRO A 113 25.67 10.03 10.84
N LEU A 114 24.56 10.62 10.41
CA LEU A 114 23.86 10.18 9.21
C LEU A 114 24.58 10.69 7.96
N GLU A 115 25.19 9.77 7.23
CA GLU A 115 25.89 10.08 5.97
C GLU A 115 25.08 9.65 4.75
N ARG A 116 25.06 10.51 3.72
CA ARG A 116 24.26 10.29 2.51
C ARG A 116 24.56 8.96 1.80
N PRO A 117 25.82 8.54 1.57
CA PRO A 117 26.10 7.27 0.89
C PRO A 117 25.57 6.06 1.66
N SER A 118 25.77 6.03 2.97
CA SER A 118 25.33 4.95 3.86
C SER A 118 23.80 4.89 3.97
N ALA A 119 23.14 6.05 4.11
CA ALA A 119 21.69 6.14 4.14
C ALA A 119 21.06 5.68 2.81
N LEU A 120 21.59 6.15 1.68
CA LEU A 120 21.09 5.77 0.36
C LEU A 120 21.28 4.27 0.08
N LYS A 121 22.42 3.70 0.51
CA LYS A 121 22.67 2.25 0.42
C LYS A 121 21.64 1.47 1.22
N LEU A 122 21.32 1.90 2.44
CA LEU A 122 20.33 1.23 3.27
C LEU A 122 18.93 1.30 2.65
N VAL A 123 18.49 2.50 2.24
CA VAL A 123 17.18 2.67 1.57
C VAL A 123 17.10 1.81 0.31
N ARG A 124 18.17 1.78 -0.52
CA ARG A 124 18.22 0.92 -1.71
C ARG A 124 18.07 -0.56 -1.38
N ALA A 125 18.68 -1.03 -0.29
CA ALA A 125 18.64 -2.42 0.13
C ALA A 125 17.26 -2.83 0.67
N THR A 126 16.48 -1.89 1.20
CA THR A 126 15.19 -2.16 1.86
C THR A 126 13.97 -1.66 1.08
N GLN A 127 14.15 -0.88 0.02
CA GLN A 127 13.04 -0.26 -0.75
C GLN A 127 11.98 -1.28 -1.19
N MET A 128 12.38 -2.51 -1.54
CA MET A 128 11.46 -3.52 -2.02
C MET A 128 10.49 -4.00 -0.92
N LEU A 129 10.89 -3.92 0.35
CA LEU A 129 9.98 -4.17 1.48
C LEU A 129 8.89 -3.10 1.56
N VAL A 130 9.27 -1.83 1.38
CA VAL A 130 8.37 -0.68 1.42
C VAL A 130 7.39 -0.74 0.23
N LEU A 131 7.92 -0.94 -0.97
CA LEU A 131 7.11 -1.01 -2.19
C LEU A 131 6.22 -2.27 -2.24
N HIS A 132 6.64 -3.38 -1.62
CA HIS A 132 5.79 -4.55 -1.48
C HIS A 132 4.58 -4.26 -0.58
N GLU A 133 4.79 -3.58 0.55
CA GLU A 133 3.69 -3.15 1.41
C GLU A 133 2.77 -2.15 0.68
N PHE A 134 3.32 -1.20 -0.08
CA PHE A 134 2.56 -0.27 -0.93
C PHE A 134 1.62 -1.00 -1.90
N ARG A 135 2.19 -1.87 -2.76
CA ARG A 135 1.47 -2.61 -3.82
C ARG A 135 0.37 -3.52 -3.28
N ARG A 136 0.47 -3.92 -2.02
CA ARG A 136 -0.54 -4.72 -1.36
C ARG A 136 -1.79 -3.93 -0.99
N TYR A 137 -1.63 -2.65 -0.66
CA TYR A 137 -2.72 -1.79 -0.19
C TYR A 137 -3.21 -0.79 -1.22
N VAL A 138 -2.45 -0.53 -2.28
CA VAL A 138 -2.88 0.37 -3.36
C VAL A 138 -4.15 -0.15 -4.04
N ARG A 139 -5.06 0.78 -4.33
CA ARG A 139 -6.40 0.53 -4.86
C ARG A 139 -6.58 1.46 -6.05
N ILE A 140 -6.45 0.94 -7.26
CA ILE A 140 -6.56 1.75 -8.48
C ILE A 140 -8.05 1.97 -8.76
N PRO A 141 -8.54 3.23 -8.78
CA PRO A 141 -9.92 3.53 -9.11
C PRO A 141 -10.14 3.24 -10.59
N VAL A 142 -10.91 2.19 -10.87
CA VAL A 142 -11.25 1.78 -12.23
C VAL A 142 -12.69 1.28 -12.21
N VAL A 143 -13.50 1.86 -13.10
CA VAL A 143 -14.91 1.54 -13.25
C VAL A 143 -15.06 0.75 -14.55
N THR A 144 -15.34 -0.54 -14.42
CA THR A 144 -15.57 -1.46 -15.53
C THR A 144 -16.71 -2.40 -15.19
N GLN A 145 -17.38 -2.93 -16.21
CA GLN A 145 -18.40 -3.97 -16.03
C GLN A 145 -17.71 -5.28 -15.66
N VAL A 146 -18.25 -5.97 -14.67
CA VAL A 146 -17.74 -7.22 -14.14
C VAL A 146 -18.85 -8.25 -14.17
N ALA A 147 -18.67 -9.30 -14.96
CA ALA A 147 -19.53 -10.47 -14.89
C ALA A 147 -19.12 -11.30 -13.66
N VAL A 148 -20.09 -11.65 -12.82
CA VAL A 148 -19.90 -12.38 -11.58
C VAL A 148 -20.66 -13.70 -11.65
N VAL A 149 -19.95 -14.79 -11.37
CA VAL A 149 -20.52 -16.14 -11.27
C VAL A 149 -20.39 -16.63 -9.83
N VAL A 150 -21.49 -17.09 -9.25
CA VAL A 150 -21.56 -17.68 -7.91
C VAL A 150 -22.10 -19.10 -8.02
N GLY A 151 -21.27 -20.10 -7.70
CA GLY A 151 -21.61 -21.50 -7.93
C GLY A 151 -21.79 -21.80 -9.42
N GLN A 152 -22.77 -22.64 -9.78
CA GLN A 152 -23.01 -23.04 -11.18
C GLN A 152 -24.10 -22.22 -11.88
N ASN A 153 -25.12 -21.75 -11.15
CA ASN A 153 -26.36 -21.26 -11.76
C ASN A 153 -26.62 -19.78 -11.56
N ARG A 154 -25.81 -19.08 -10.76
CA ARG A 154 -26.07 -17.67 -10.44
C ARG A 154 -25.04 -16.79 -11.13
N HIS A 155 -25.53 -16.01 -12.10
CA HIS A 155 -24.75 -15.15 -12.97
C HIS A 155 -25.38 -13.76 -12.96
N PHE A 156 -24.57 -12.72 -12.76
CA PHE A 156 -25.05 -11.34 -12.79
C PHE A 156 -23.93 -10.37 -13.13
N ASP A 157 -24.30 -9.16 -13.55
CA ASP A 157 -23.37 -8.08 -13.78
C ASP A 157 -23.21 -7.17 -12.55
N ALA A 158 -22.00 -6.70 -12.36
CA ALA A 158 -21.61 -5.73 -11.35
C ALA A 158 -20.71 -4.66 -11.97
N THR A 159 -20.39 -3.62 -11.21
CA THR A 159 -19.47 -2.56 -11.63
C THR A 159 -18.35 -2.43 -10.61
N SER A 160 -17.10 -2.38 -11.07
CA SER A 160 -15.97 -2.16 -10.17
C SER A 160 -15.90 -0.72 -9.65
N HIS A 161 -15.41 -0.56 -8.42
CA HIS A 161 -15.03 0.72 -7.84
C HIS A 161 -13.52 0.94 -7.89
N GLU A 162 -12.79 -0.09 -7.48
CA GLU A 162 -11.33 -0.13 -7.46
C GLU A 162 -10.85 -1.56 -7.67
N VAL A 163 -9.59 -1.68 -8.10
CA VAL A 163 -8.88 -2.95 -8.21
C VAL A 163 -7.51 -2.85 -7.55
N SER A 164 -7.11 -3.93 -6.87
CA SER A 164 -5.71 -4.19 -6.47
C SER A 164 -5.23 -5.52 -7.01
N SER A 165 -3.94 -5.81 -6.83
CA SER A 165 -3.32 -7.09 -7.20
C SER A 165 -3.93 -8.33 -6.53
N GLY A 166 -4.68 -8.14 -5.44
CA GLY A 166 -5.26 -9.22 -4.63
C GLY A 166 -6.78 -9.22 -4.54
N GLY A 167 -7.47 -8.28 -5.17
CA GLY A 167 -8.93 -8.23 -5.11
C GLY A 167 -9.49 -6.92 -5.63
N MET A 168 -10.80 -6.77 -5.56
CA MET A 168 -11.52 -5.59 -6.02
C MET A 168 -12.79 -5.35 -5.22
N SER A 169 -13.30 -4.13 -5.29
CA SER A 169 -14.61 -3.78 -4.76
C SER A 169 -15.61 -3.62 -5.90
N LEU A 170 -16.80 -4.20 -5.74
CA LEU A 170 -17.88 -4.20 -6.71
C LEU A 170 -19.12 -3.53 -6.13
N LYS A 171 -19.84 -2.79 -6.98
CA LYS A 171 -21.25 -2.43 -6.78
C LYS A 171 -22.12 -3.43 -7.52
N SER A 172 -23.11 -3.99 -6.86
CA SER A 172 -24.03 -4.94 -7.49
C SER A 172 -25.46 -4.72 -7.00
N GLY A 173 -26.44 -4.95 -7.87
CA GLY A 173 -27.84 -5.05 -7.46
C GLY A 173 -28.14 -6.32 -6.65
N GLU A 174 -27.27 -7.32 -6.77
CA GLU A 174 -27.41 -8.65 -6.19
C GLU A 174 -26.72 -8.77 -4.83
N GLU A 175 -27.37 -9.44 -3.87
CA GLU A 175 -26.78 -9.72 -2.57
C GLU A 175 -26.05 -11.07 -2.57
N VAL A 176 -24.74 -11.03 -2.33
CA VAL A 176 -23.90 -12.24 -2.21
C VAL A 176 -23.29 -12.27 -0.82
N ALA A 177 -23.51 -13.35 -0.07
CA ALA A 177 -22.97 -13.50 1.27
C ALA A 177 -21.43 -13.54 1.28
N ALA A 178 -20.84 -13.00 2.36
CA ALA A 178 -19.41 -13.14 2.60
C ALA A 178 -19.02 -14.62 2.79
N GLY A 179 -17.83 -14.99 2.33
CA GLY A 179 -17.32 -16.36 2.33
C GLY A 179 -17.67 -17.18 1.09
N LEU A 180 -18.59 -16.71 0.24
CA LEU A 180 -18.95 -17.45 -0.98
C LEU A 180 -17.85 -17.39 -2.05
N PRO A 181 -17.52 -18.53 -2.69
CA PRO A 181 -16.62 -18.56 -3.83
C PRO A 181 -17.31 -17.92 -5.04
N VAL A 182 -16.53 -17.13 -5.79
CA VAL A 182 -17.00 -16.44 -6.99
C VAL A 182 -15.95 -16.53 -8.08
N GLU A 183 -16.40 -16.41 -9.32
CA GLU A 183 -15.56 -16.08 -10.45
C GLU A 183 -15.95 -14.69 -10.96
N VAL A 184 -14.97 -13.85 -11.20
CA VAL A 184 -15.20 -12.51 -11.75
C VAL A 184 -14.48 -12.38 -13.08
N SER A 185 -15.16 -11.85 -14.09
CA SER A 185 -14.65 -11.65 -15.44
C SER A 185 -14.82 -10.20 -15.89
N PHE A 186 -13.73 -9.56 -16.28
CA PHE A 186 -13.67 -8.12 -16.56
C PHE A 186 -12.46 -7.77 -17.43
N ALA A 187 -12.45 -6.57 -18.02
CA ALA A 187 -11.29 -6.02 -18.72
C ALA A 187 -10.86 -4.72 -18.04
N LEU A 188 -9.56 -4.39 -18.09
CA LEU A 188 -9.01 -3.16 -17.51
C LEU A 188 -8.21 -2.41 -18.56
N LEU A 189 -8.63 -1.22 -19.01
CA LEU A 189 -7.86 -0.37 -19.93
C LEU A 189 -7.04 -1.16 -21.00
N THR A 190 -5.74 -1.41 -20.73
CA THR A 190 -4.78 -2.13 -21.57
C THR A 190 -4.70 -3.65 -21.39
N LEU A 191 -5.33 -4.21 -20.36
CA LEU A 191 -5.48 -5.65 -20.10
C LEU A 191 -6.80 -6.17 -20.72
N PRO A 192 -6.74 -7.08 -21.71
CA PRO A 192 -7.92 -7.75 -22.26
C PRO A 192 -8.73 -8.49 -21.21
N ARG A 193 -9.98 -8.87 -21.56
CA ARG A 193 -10.87 -9.58 -20.64
C ARG A 193 -10.18 -10.79 -20.03
N ILE A 194 -10.20 -10.83 -18.70
CA ILE A 194 -9.63 -11.88 -17.88
C ILE A 194 -10.68 -12.33 -16.87
N TRP A 195 -10.62 -13.58 -16.48
CA TRP A 195 -11.41 -14.11 -15.38
C TRP A 195 -10.49 -14.64 -14.28
N VAL A 196 -10.93 -14.49 -13.03
CA VAL A 196 -10.17 -14.92 -11.86
C VAL A 196 -11.14 -15.43 -10.80
N ARG A 197 -10.77 -16.54 -10.16
CA ARG A 197 -11.48 -17.07 -9.00
C ARG A 197 -11.21 -16.20 -7.78
N GLY A 198 -12.18 -16.17 -6.87
CA GLY A 198 -12.07 -15.42 -5.64
C GLY A 198 -13.12 -15.81 -4.62
N THR A 199 -13.19 -15.01 -3.57
CA THR A 199 -14.15 -15.19 -2.48
C THR A 199 -14.66 -13.82 -2.06
N VAL A 200 -15.96 -13.71 -1.78
CA VAL A 200 -16.52 -12.50 -1.19
C VAL A 200 -15.95 -12.33 0.21
N SER A 201 -15.16 -11.29 0.43
CA SER A 201 -14.42 -11.05 1.67
C SER A 201 -15.15 -10.14 2.66
N TRP A 202 -16.05 -9.30 2.17
CA TRP A 202 -16.93 -8.44 2.96
C TRP A 202 -18.09 -7.97 2.07
N THR A 203 -19.18 -7.56 2.72
CA THR A 203 -20.35 -6.96 2.08
C THR A 203 -20.78 -5.73 2.86
N LYS A 204 -21.42 -4.78 2.18
CA LYS A 204 -22.07 -3.60 2.77
C LYS A 204 -23.45 -3.46 2.11
N PRO A 205 -24.49 -4.09 2.66
CA PRO A 205 -25.83 -4.11 2.06
C PRO A 205 -26.40 -2.69 1.85
N ALA A 206 -26.22 -1.80 2.83
CA ALA A 206 -26.71 -0.42 2.74
C ALA A 206 -26.21 0.36 1.51
N SER A 207 -24.97 0.13 1.07
CA SER A 207 -24.41 0.75 -0.12
C SER A 207 -24.41 -0.16 -1.35
N LYS A 208 -24.94 -1.38 -1.23
CA LYS A 208 -24.92 -2.42 -2.26
C LYS A 208 -23.51 -2.68 -2.83
N THR A 209 -22.52 -2.72 -1.94
CA THR A 209 -21.12 -2.98 -2.30
C THR A 209 -20.59 -4.25 -1.65
N LEU A 210 -19.69 -4.93 -2.33
CA LEU A 210 -19.02 -6.12 -1.83
C LEU A 210 -17.56 -6.14 -2.29
N GLY A 211 -16.69 -6.78 -1.50
CA GLY A 211 -15.28 -6.93 -1.83
C GLY A 211 -14.95 -8.36 -2.22
N VAL A 212 -14.41 -8.56 -3.41
CA VAL A 212 -13.91 -9.86 -3.87
C VAL A 212 -12.41 -9.93 -3.62
N ARG A 213 -11.96 -10.94 -2.89
CA ARG A 213 -10.54 -11.29 -2.76
C ARG A 213 -10.21 -12.36 -3.80
N PHE A 214 -9.21 -12.12 -4.64
CA PHE A 214 -8.77 -13.11 -5.62
C PHE A 214 -8.14 -14.32 -4.91
N ASP A 215 -8.36 -15.51 -5.46
CA ASP A 215 -7.75 -16.74 -4.98
C ASP A 215 -6.23 -16.65 -5.20
N PRO A 216 -5.40 -16.76 -4.15
CA PRO A 216 -3.95 -16.69 -4.29
C PRO A 216 -3.36 -17.79 -5.18
N ARG A 217 -4.07 -18.92 -5.35
CA ARG A 217 -3.67 -20.06 -6.19
C ARG A 217 -4.09 -19.91 -7.66
N ASP A 218 -4.87 -18.89 -7.99
CA ASP A 218 -5.26 -18.61 -9.37
C ASP A 218 -4.19 -17.75 -10.06
N GLU A 219 -3.37 -18.38 -10.90
CA GLU A 219 -2.23 -17.73 -11.55
C GLU A 219 -2.63 -16.58 -12.49
N ARG A 220 -3.88 -16.53 -12.97
CA ARG A 220 -4.35 -15.41 -13.81
C ARG A 220 -4.33 -14.08 -13.08
N ARG A 221 -4.39 -14.11 -11.74
CA ARG A 221 -4.23 -12.90 -10.93
C ARG A 221 -2.86 -12.22 -11.14
N LEU A 222 -1.84 -12.96 -11.61
CA LEU A 222 -0.52 -12.40 -11.90
C LEU A 222 -0.59 -11.36 -13.02
N ARG A 223 -1.44 -11.57 -14.04
CA ARG A 223 -1.66 -10.57 -15.10
C ARG A 223 -2.33 -9.29 -14.56
N ILE A 224 -3.21 -9.43 -13.57
CA ILE A 224 -3.80 -8.28 -12.88
C ILE A 224 -2.72 -7.56 -12.06
N LYS A 225 -1.87 -8.31 -11.36
CA LYS A 225 -0.73 -7.75 -10.61
C LYS A 225 0.22 -6.97 -11.53
N GLU A 226 0.61 -7.55 -12.68
CA GLU A 226 1.45 -6.89 -13.68
C GLU A 226 0.82 -5.60 -14.20
N TRP A 227 -0.49 -5.62 -14.48
CA TRP A 227 -1.22 -4.42 -14.88
C TRP A 227 -1.23 -3.34 -13.77
N VAL A 228 -1.47 -3.74 -12.52
CA VAL A 228 -1.42 -2.82 -11.37
C VAL A 228 -0.03 -2.23 -11.22
N ASP A 229 1.02 -3.04 -11.31
CA ASP A 229 2.41 -2.58 -11.19
C ASP A 229 2.76 -1.60 -12.30
N ALA A 230 2.42 -1.90 -13.56
CA ALA A 230 2.63 -1.00 -14.70
C ALA A 230 1.87 0.32 -14.55
N TYR A 231 0.64 0.31 -14.03
CA TYR A 231 -0.14 1.52 -13.77
C TYR A 231 0.50 2.44 -12.71
N LEU A 232 1.29 1.90 -11.78
CA LEU A 232 1.96 2.70 -10.74
C LEU A 232 3.28 3.31 -11.22
N GLU A 233 3.81 2.83 -12.34
CA GLU A 233 5.05 3.32 -12.95
C GLU A 233 4.80 4.47 -13.94
N THR A 234 3.54 4.68 -14.37
CA THR A 234 3.08 5.79 -15.22
C THR A 234 2.76 7.06 -14.44
#